data_AF-A0A849KV54-F1
#
_entry.id   AF-A0A849KV54-F1
#
_cell.length_a   1.000
_cell.length_b   1.000
_cell.length_c   1.000
_cell.angle_alpha   90.00
_cell.angle_beta   90.00
_cell.angle_gamma   90.00
#
_symmetry.space_group_name_H-M   'P 1'
#
loop_
_entity.id
_entity.type
_entity.pdbx_description
1 polymer ?
#
loop_
_entity_poly.entity_id
_entity_poly.type
_entity_poly.pdbx_seq_one_letter_code
_entity_poly.pdbx_strand_id
1 'polypeptide(L)'
;VPIIKGSALAALEDSSKELGEDAIRNLMDAVDNYIPTPERPVDQPFLMPIEDVFSISGRGTVVTGRVERGIVKVGEEVEIVGIKATSKTTVTGVEMFRKLLDQGQAGDNIGALVRGVGRDDVERGQVLCKPGSVKPHTKFKAEAYILTKDEGGRHTPFFTNYRPQFYFRTTDVTGIVTLPEGTEMVMPGDNVTVDVSLIVPIAMEEKLRFAIREGGRTVGAGIVASIIE
;
A
#
# COMPACT_ATOMS: atom_id res chain seq x y z
N VAL A 1 -26.07 -4.38 -18.11
CA VAL A 1 -26.23 -3.11 -17.37
C VAL A 1 -27.71 -2.88 -17.10
N PRO A 2 -28.17 -2.94 -15.84
CA PRO A 2 -29.55 -2.65 -15.49
C PRO A 2 -29.88 -1.17 -15.74
N ILE A 3 -31.10 -0.89 -16.23
CA ILE A 3 -31.59 0.47 -16.45
C ILE A 3 -32.92 0.60 -15.72
N ILE A 4 -32.96 1.48 -14.72
CA ILE A 4 -34.12 1.68 -13.86
C ILE A 4 -34.71 3.06 -14.19
N LYS A 5 -36.01 3.10 -14.48
CA LYS A 5 -36.73 4.33 -14.79
C LYS A 5 -37.25 4.94 -13.48
N GLY A 6 -37.05 6.24 -13.30
CA GLY A 6 -37.50 6.96 -12.11
C GLY A 6 -37.15 8.44 -12.17
N SER A 7 -37.43 9.15 -11.08
CA SER A 7 -37.14 10.56 -10.86
C SER A 7 -36.55 10.75 -9.46
N ALA A 8 -35.27 11.11 -9.40
CA ALA A 8 -34.61 11.42 -8.13
C ALA A 8 -35.27 12.61 -7.41
N LEU A 9 -35.81 13.56 -8.17
CA LEU A 9 -36.56 14.69 -7.61
C LEU A 9 -37.86 14.20 -6.95
N ALA A 10 -38.59 13.30 -7.60
CA ALA A 10 -39.83 12.76 -7.04
C ALA A 10 -39.61 11.94 -5.76
N ALA A 11 -38.47 11.25 -5.67
CA ALA A 11 -38.04 10.57 -4.45
C ALA A 11 -37.73 11.55 -3.32
N LEU A 12 -37.07 12.68 -3.61
CA LEU A 12 -36.68 13.67 -2.62
C LEU A 12 -37.87 14.49 -2.10
N GLU A 13 -38.82 14.81 -2.98
CA GLU A 13 -39.99 15.63 -2.66
C GLU A 13 -41.20 14.82 -2.19
N ASP A 14 -41.10 13.49 -2.17
CA ASP A 14 -42.20 12.55 -1.90
C ASP A 14 -43.44 12.81 -2.78
N SER A 15 -43.21 13.27 -4.02
CA SER A 15 -44.27 13.70 -4.94
C SER A 15 -44.84 12.57 -5.80
N SER A 16 -44.13 11.43 -5.88
CA SER A 16 -44.60 10.20 -6.51
C SER A 16 -43.83 9.01 -5.96
N LYS A 17 -44.53 8.06 -5.35
CA LYS A 17 -43.90 6.85 -4.79
C LYS A 17 -43.30 5.95 -5.87
N GLU A 18 -44.04 5.71 -6.95
CA GLU A 18 -43.64 4.82 -8.05
C GLU A 18 -42.39 5.33 -8.78
N LEU A 19 -42.39 6.62 -9.15
CA LEU A 19 -41.25 7.24 -9.82
C LEU A 19 -40.12 7.61 -8.84
N GLY A 20 -40.43 7.75 -7.56
CA GLY A 20 -39.52 8.16 -6.51
C GLY A 20 -38.97 6.99 -5.71
N GLU A 21 -39.53 6.74 -4.52
CA GLU A 21 -39.05 5.74 -3.56
C GLU A 21 -38.86 4.36 -4.19
N ASP A 22 -39.87 3.86 -4.92
CA ASP A 22 -39.84 2.51 -5.48
C ASP A 22 -38.76 2.38 -6.57
N ALA A 23 -38.59 3.41 -7.40
CA ALA A 23 -37.52 3.44 -8.40
C ALA A 23 -36.12 3.48 -7.76
N ILE A 24 -35.93 4.20 -6.66
CA ILE A 24 -34.66 4.20 -5.92
C ILE A 24 -34.39 2.84 -5.27
N ARG A 25 -35.41 2.19 -4.68
CA ARG A 25 -35.26 0.82 -4.14
C ARG A 25 -34.88 -0.17 -5.23
N ASN A 26 -35.55 -0.13 -6.38
CA ASN A 26 -35.22 -0.95 -7.53
C ASN A 26 -33.80 -0.70 -8.06
N LEU A 27 -33.33 0.56 -8.01
CA LEU A 27 -31.94 0.90 -8.34
C LEU A 27 -30.97 0.27 -7.34
N MET A 28 -31.26 0.34 -6.03
CA MET A 28 -30.41 -0.27 -5.01
C MET A 28 -30.40 -1.80 -5.12
N ASP A 29 -31.54 -2.43 -5.37
CA ASP A 29 -31.62 -3.87 -5.63
C ASP A 29 -30.80 -4.25 -6.87
N ALA A 30 -30.84 -3.42 -7.92
CA ALA A 30 -30.02 -3.65 -9.10
C ALA A 30 -28.52 -3.46 -8.83
N VAL A 31 -28.14 -2.51 -7.97
CA VAL A 31 -26.75 -2.33 -7.51
C VAL A 31 -26.27 -3.57 -6.78
N ASP A 32 -27.04 -4.05 -5.79
CA ASP A 32 -26.67 -5.21 -4.98
C ASP A 32 -26.53 -6.49 -5.81
N ASN A 33 -27.40 -6.67 -6.82
CA ASN A 33 -27.38 -7.85 -7.67
C ASN A 33 -26.37 -7.77 -8.84
N TYR A 34 -26.08 -6.57 -9.34
CA TYR A 34 -25.27 -6.41 -10.55
C TYR A 34 -23.80 -6.06 -10.26
N ILE A 35 -23.52 -5.35 -9.17
CA ILE A 35 -22.14 -5.00 -8.78
C ILE A 35 -21.62 -6.10 -7.84
N PRO A 36 -20.70 -6.97 -8.30
CA PRO A 36 -20.16 -8.01 -7.44
C PRO A 36 -19.40 -7.38 -6.27
N THR A 37 -19.52 -8.00 -5.09
CA THR A 37 -18.68 -7.61 -3.95
C THR A 37 -17.21 -7.82 -4.31
N PRO A 38 -16.33 -6.81 -4.14
CA PRO A 38 -14.91 -6.97 -4.42
C PRO A 38 -14.33 -8.12 -3.60
N GLU A 39 -13.70 -9.08 -4.29
CA GLU A 39 -13.04 -10.20 -3.62
C GLU A 39 -11.84 -9.70 -2.82
N ARG A 40 -11.69 -10.22 -1.59
CA ARG A 40 -10.46 -10.00 -0.84
C ARG A 40 -9.32 -10.70 -1.58
N PRO A 41 -8.11 -10.11 -1.67
CA PRO A 41 -7.00 -10.72 -2.39
C PRO A 41 -6.34 -11.87 -1.61
N VAL A 42 -7.13 -12.84 -1.13
CA VAL A 42 -6.70 -13.96 -0.29
C VAL A 42 -5.95 -15.04 -1.07
N ASP A 43 -6.20 -15.16 -2.36
CA ASP A 43 -5.51 -16.13 -3.24
C ASP A 43 -4.15 -15.64 -3.72
N GLN A 44 -3.81 -14.37 -3.45
CA GLN A 44 -2.50 -13.82 -3.78
C GLN A 44 -1.45 -14.26 -2.76
N PRO A 45 -0.14 -14.25 -3.11
CA PRO A 45 0.92 -14.52 -2.15
C PRO A 45 0.85 -13.58 -0.95
N PHE A 46 0.98 -14.15 0.27
CA PHE A 46 0.95 -13.40 1.52
C PHE A 46 1.92 -12.21 1.49
N LEU A 47 1.42 -11.04 1.89
CA LEU A 47 2.22 -9.83 2.12
C LEU A 47 1.59 -9.01 3.24
N MET A 48 2.40 -8.69 4.24
CA MET A 48 2.05 -7.83 5.37
C MET A 48 3.17 -6.81 5.60
N PRO A 49 2.92 -5.51 5.39
CA PRO A 49 3.88 -4.46 5.72
C PRO A 49 4.09 -4.39 7.24
N ILE A 50 5.33 -4.27 7.67
CA ILE A 50 5.66 -4.18 9.09
C ILE A 50 5.50 -2.73 9.54
N GLU A 51 4.62 -2.51 10.52
CA GLU A 51 4.31 -1.22 11.12
C GLU A 51 5.04 -1.01 12.45
N ASP A 52 5.17 -2.06 13.26
CA ASP A 52 5.87 -2.02 14.55
C ASP A 52 6.47 -3.39 14.92
N VAL A 53 7.45 -3.38 15.82
CA VAL A 53 8.21 -4.56 16.24
C VAL A 53 8.36 -4.60 17.75
N PHE A 54 7.84 -5.67 18.36
CA PHE A 54 7.88 -5.93 19.79
C PHE A 54 8.71 -7.18 20.09
N SER A 55 9.32 -7.21 21.28
CA SER A 55 9.94 -8.42 21.81
C SER A 55 9.17 -8.86 23.05
N ILE A 56 8.67 -10.09 23.03
CA ILE A 56 7.98 -10.70 24.17
C ILE A 56 8.95 -11.67 24.82
N SER A 57 9.35 -11.36 26.06
CA SER A 57 10.23 -12.21 26.87
C SER A 57 9.68 -13.64 26.93
N GLY A 58 10.52 -14.61 26.56
CA GLY A 58 10.16 -16.04 26.55
C GLY A 58 9.29 -16.52 25.37
N ARG A 59 8.80 -15.62 24.49
CA ARG A 59 8.06 -16.03 23.27
C ARG A 59 8.80 -15.70 21.97
N GLY A 60 9.49 -14.55 21.91
CA GLY A 60 10.22 -14.11 20.72
C GLY A 60 9.74 -12.75 20.19
N THR A 61 10.07 -12.46 18.94
CA THR A 61 9.79 -11.18 18.28
C THR A 61 8.43 -11.22 17.60
N VAL A 62 7.61 -10.21 17.84
CA VAL A 62 6.30 -10.01 17.21
C VAL A 62 6.37 -8.80 16.30
N VAL A 63 6.00 -9.00 15.04
CA VAL A 63 5.83 -7.91 14.06
C VAL A 63 4.35 -7.66 13.86
N THR A 64 3.93 -6.40 13.84
CA THR A 64 2.53 -6.02 13.65
C THR A 64 2.33 -5.31 12.33
N GLY A 65 1.16 -5.53 11.73
CA GLY A 65 0.73 -4.81 10.54
C GLY A 65 -0.61 -5.30 10.01
N ARG A 66 -1.10 -4.61 8.99
CA ARG A 66 -2.26 -5.07 8.21
C ARG A 66 -1.82 -6.02 7.10
N VAL A 67 -2.46 -7.18 6.99
CA VAL A 67 -2.25 -8.07 5.85
C VAL A 67 -2.80 -7.40 4.58
N GLU A 68 -1.92 -7.04 3.66
CA GLU A 68 -2.27 -6.37 2.40
C GLU A 68 -2.97 -7.37 1.46
N ARG A 69 -2.43 -8.59 1.39
CA ARG A 69 -2.94 -9.67 0.54
C ARG A 69 -2.50 -11.05 1.05
N GLY A 70 -3.17 -12.08 0.55
CA GLY A 70 -2.92 -13.47 0.88
C GLY A 70 -3.38 -13.89 2.26
N ILE A 71 -2.93 -15.08 2.66
CA ILE A 71 -3.15 -15.68 3.96
C ILE A 71 -1.81 -16.17 4.50
N VAL A 72 -1.56 -15.96 5.78
CA VAL A 72 -0.46 -16.59 6.52
C VAL A 72 -1.03 -17.49 7.60
N LYS A 73 -0.50 -18.70 7.71
CA LYS A 73 -0.88 -19.67 8.73
C LYS A 73 0.24 -19.89 9.73
N VAL A 74 -0.12 -20.24 10.96
CA VAL A 74 0.86 -20.68 11.95
C VAL A 74 1.60 -21.92 11.42
N GLY A 75 2.93 -21.87 11.47
CA GLY A 75 3.83 -22.90 10.96
C GLY A 75 4.39 -22.61 9.56
N GLU A 76 3.90 -21.60 8.84
CA GLU A 76 4.40 -21.28 7.50
C GLU A 76 5.74 -20.53 7.53
N GLU A 77 6.58 -20.84 6.54
CA GLU A 77 7.81 -20.08 6.26
C GLU A 77 7.46 -18.76 5.57
N VAL A 78 8.12 -17.68 6.00
CA VAL A 78 7.97 -16.33 5.45
C VAL A 78 9.34 -15.68 5.29
N GLU A 79 9.42 -14.68 4.42
CA GLU A 79 10.59 -13.82 4.26
C GLU A 79 10.34 -12.43 4.84
N ILE A 80 11.39 -11.85 5.39
CA ILE A 80 11.45 -10.45 5.80
C ILE A 80 12.26 -9.70 4.73
N VAL A 81 11.58 -8.84 3.96
CA VAL A 81 12.15 -8.21 2.76
C VAL A 81 12.14 -6.68 2.88
N GLY A 82 13.24 -6.06 2.44
CA GLY A 82 13.44 -4.60 2.42
C GLY A 82 14.47 -4.14 3.46
N ILE A 83 15.05 -2.97 3.21
CA ILE A 83 16.04 -2.20 3.99
C ILE A 83 17.34 -2.96 4.30
N LYS A 84 17.24 -4.11 4.95
CA LYS A 84 18.33 -5.05 5.28
C LYS A 84 18.34 -6.23 4.30
N ALA A 85 19.34 -7.10 4.45
CA ALA A 85 19.41 -8.35 3.71
C ALA A 85 18.16 -9.21 3.98
N THR A 86 17.61 -9.81 2.93
CA THR A 86 16.43 -10.68 3.06
C THR A 86 16.75 -11.86 3.97
N SER A 87 15.87 -12.11 4.94
CA SER A 87 15.98 -13.23 5.86
C SER A 87 14.72 -14.08 5.84
N LYS A 88 14.89 -15.38 6.13
CA LYS A 88 13.78 -16.33 6.24
C LYS A 88 13.48 -16.61 7.71
N THR A 89 12.21 -16.81 8.01
CA THR A 89 11.74 -17.21 9.33
C THR A 89 10.45 -18.02 9.23
N THR A 90 9.95 -18.50 10.35
CA THR A 90 8.68 -19.22 10.44
C THR A 90 7.73 -18.45 11.34
N VAL A 91 6.49 -18.30 10.91
CA VAL A 91 5.42 -17.76 11.77
C VAL A 91 5.03 -18.83 12.78
N THR A 92 5.16 -18.52 14.06
CA THR A 92 4.89 -19.44 15.18
C THR A 92 3.62 -19.11 15.93
N GLY A 93 3.02 -17.96 15.65
CA GLY A 93 1.74 -17.56 16.19
C GLY A 93 1.18 -16.37 15.40
N VAL A 94 -0.14 -16.32 15.29
CA VAL A 94 -0.88 -15.17 14.78
C VAL A 94 -1.82 -14.72 15.88
N GLU A 95 -1.80 -13.43 16.21
CA GLU A 95 -2.62 -12.84 17.26
C GLU A 95 -3.40 -11.63 16.74
N MET A 96 -4.66 -11.53 17.11
CA MET A 96 -5.50 -10.35 16.88
C MET A 96 -6.29 -10.03 18.15
N PHE A 97 -6.15 -8.81 18.69
CA PHE A 97 -6.88 -8.35 19.88
C PHE A 97 -6.87 -9.34 21.06
N ARG A 98 -5.70 -9.86 21.46
CA ARG A 98 -5.52 -10.84 22.55
C ARG A 98 -6.13 -12.22 22.29
N LYS A 99 -6.51 -12.51 21.05
CA LYS A 99 -6.95 -13.85 20.62
C LYS A 99 -5.90 -14.46 19.73
N LEU A 100 -5.53 -15.70 20.05
CA LEU A 100 -4.70 -16.52 19.18
C LEU A 100 -5.56 -17.04 18.03
N LEU A 101 -5.00 -16.95 16.82
CA LEU A 101 -5.62 -17.40 15.59
C LEU A 101 -4.68 -18.41 14.91
N ASP A 102 -5.26 -19.35 14.18
CA ASP A 102 -4.50 -20.30 13.38
C ASP A 102 -3.97 -19.67 12.07
N GLN A 103 -4.57 -18.55 11.66
CA GLN A 103 -4.20 -17.81 10.44
C GLN A 103 -4.56 -16.33 10.51
N GLY A 104 -3.93 -15.51 9.66
CA GLY A 104 -4.32 -14.15 9.35
C GLY A 104 -4.50 -13.98 7.84
N GLN A 105 -5.47 -13.16 7.43
CA GLN A 105 -5.84 -13.01 6.02
C GLN A 105 -5.93 -11.54 5.60
N ALA A 106 -5.94 -11.29 4.28
CA ALA A 106 -6.08 -9.96 3.71
C ALA A 106 -7.16 -9.10 4.39
N GLY A 107 -6.76 -7.92 4.87
CA GLY A 107 -7.59 -6.96 5.60
C GLY A 107 -7.45 -7.00 7.12
N ASP A 108 -6.93 -8.10 7.69
CA ASP A 108 -6.74 -8.27 9.12
C ASP A 108 -5.56 -7.43 9.64
N ASN A 109 -5.69 -6.83 10.83
CA ASN A 109 -4.56 -6.26 11.57
C ASN A 109 -4.10 -7.30 12.58
N ILE A 110 -2.89 -7.85 12.40
CA ILE A 110 -2.38 -8.96 13.19
C ILE A 110 -1.04 -8.63 13.84
N GLY A 111 -0.71 -9.36 14.90
CA GLY A 111 0.66 -9.58 15.35
C GLY A 111 1.12 -10.97 14.92
N ALA A 112 2.21 -11.05 14.17
CA ALA A 112 2.83 -12.31 13.78
C ALA A 112 4.09 -12.56 14.63
N LEU A 113 4.10 -13.67 15.39
CA LEU A 113 5.25 -14.10 16.17
C LEU A 113 6.22 -14.85 15.25
N VAL A 114 7.44 -14.33 15.07
CA VAL A 114 8.46 -14.89 14.18
C VAL A 114 9.60 -15.56 14.97
N ARG A 115 10.05 -16.72 14.47
CA ARG A 115 11.06 -17.54 15.14
C ARG A 115 12.49 -17.09 14.83
N GLY A 116 13.32 -17.02 15.87
CA GLY A 116 14.78 -16.91 15.70
C GLY A 116 15.25 -15.58 15.12
N VAL A 117 14.40 -14.56 15.15
CA VAL A 117 14.68 -13.22 14.65
C VAL A 117 14.73 -12.27 15.85
N GLY A 118 15.82 -11.53 16.01
CA GLY A 118 15.95 -10.51 17.05
C GLY A 118 15.11 -9.27 16.73
N ARG A 119 14.79 -8.47 17.76
CA ARG A 119 14.07 -7.20 17.57
C ARG A 119 14.82 -6.25 16.64
N ASP A 120 16.15 -6.19 16.76
CA ASP A 120 16.99 -5.26 16.00
C ASP A 120 17.27 -5.75 14.56
N ASP A 121 16.95 -7.00 14.26
CA ASP A 121 17.08 -7.60 12.91
C ASP A 121 15.89 -7.24 12.01
N VAL A 122 14.82 -6.67 12.58
CA VAL A 122 13.59 -6.30 11.86
C VAL A 122 13.22 -4.87 12.19
N GLU A 123 12.74 -4.15 11.19
CA GLU A 123 12.31 -2.77 11.38
C GLU A 123 11.11 -2.40 10.51
N ARG A 124 10.45 -1.32 10.92
CA ARG A 124 9.36 -0.70 10.18
C ARG A 124 9.82 -0.33 8.77
N GLY A 125 9.01 -0.65 7.78
CA GLY A 125 9.30 -0.43 6.36
C GLY A 125 9.72 -1.69 5.61
N GLN A 126 10.08 -2.75 6.32
CA GLN A 126 10.17 -4.09 5.76
C GLN A 126 8.77 -4.69 5.57
N VAL A 127 8.68 -5.77 4.80
CA VAL A 127 7.46 -6.58 4.65
C VAL A 127 7.72 -8.01 5.10
N LEU A 128 6.70 -8.62 5.69
CA LEU A 128 6.60 -10.06 5.85
C LEU A 128 5.88 -10.62 4.64
N CYS A 129 6.47 -11.55 3.89
CA CYS A 129 5.84 -12.07 2.68
C CYS A 129 6.08 -13.56 2.48
N LYS A 130 5.30 -14.17 1.58
CA LYS A 130 5.56 -15.54 1.13
C LYS A 130 6.95 -15.61 0.47
N PRO A 131 7.77 -16.63 0.76
CA PRO A 131 9.13 -16.70 0.24
C PRO A 131 9.21 -16.59 -1.28
N GLY A 132 10.09 -15.73 -1.78
CA GLY A 132 10.30 -15.48 -3.21
C GLY A 132 9.19 -14.72 -3.93
N SER A 133 8.13 -14.29 -3.21
CA SER A 133 6.98 -13.60 -3.82
C SER A 133 7.23 -12.13 -4.14
N VAL A 134 8.10 -11.46 -3.38
CA VAL A 134 8.45 -10.04 -3.58
C VAL A 134 9.95 -9.88 -3.36
N LYS A 135 10.58 -9.05 -4.20
CA LYS A 135 12.01 -8.79 -4.14
C LYS A 135 12.30 -7.35 -3.70
N PRO A 136 13.46 -7.14 -3.05
CA PRO A 136 13.89 -5.80 -2.67
C PRO A 136 14.58 -5.11 -3.85
N HIS A 137 14.22 -3.86 -4.11
CA HIS A 137 14.75 -3.08 -5.23
C HIS A 137 15.15 -1.66 -4.82
N THR A 138 16.11 -1.08 -5.55
CA THR A 138 16.60 0.29 -5.35
C THR A 138 16.29 1.20 -6.53
N LYS A 139 16.12 0.65 -7.74
CA LYS A 139 15.98 1.42 -8.97
C LYS A 139 14.70 1.10 -9.71
N PHE A 140 13.91 2.12 -9.97
CA PHE A 140 12.64 1.98 -10.67
C PHE A 140 12.31 3.24 -11.47
N LYS A 141 11.51 3.06 -12.52
CA LYS A 141 10.86 4.14 -13.25
C LYS A 141 9.47 4.35 -12.64
N ALA A 142 9.05 5.60 -12.49
CA ALA A 142 7.75 5.92 -11.94
C ALA A 142 7.02 7.00 -12.73
N GLU A 143 5.70 6.89 -12.73
CA GLU A 143 4.81 7.98 -13.12
C GLU A 143 4.40 8.73 -11.85
N ALA A 144 4.71 10.03 -11.78
CA ALA A 144 4.48 10.84 -10.60
C ALA A 144 3.66 12.10 -10.92
N TYR A 145 2.69 12.38 -10.07
CA TYR A 145 1.97 13.65 -10.00
C TYR A 145 2.55 14.51 -8.88
N ILE A 146 2.93 15.74 -9.19
CA ILE A 146 3.46 16.69 -8.22
C ILE A 146 2.33 17.61 -7.78
N LEU A 147 2.05 17.65 -6.47
CA LEU A 147 0.95 18.44 -5.94
C LEU A 147 1.15 19.93 -6.21
N THR A 148 0.07 20.60 -6.58
CA THR A 148 0.01 22.06 -6.69
C THR A 148 0.18 22.71 -5.31
N LYS A 149 0.43 24.02 -5.30
CA LYS A 149 0.45 24.82 -4.08
C LYS A 149 -0.87 24.69 -3.28
N ASP A 150 -2.01 24.71 -3.97
CA ASP A 150 -3.33 24.73 -3.35
C ASP A 150 -3.72 23.37 -2.76
N GLU A 151 -3.18 22.29 -3.31
CA GLU A 151 -3.25 20.94 -2.74
C GLU A 151 -2.26 20.72 -1.57
N GLY A 152 -1.52 21.77 -1.19
CA GLY A 152 -0.54 21.69 -0.12
C GLY A 152 0.80 21.10 -0.58
N GLY A 153 1.13 21.14 -1.87
CA GLY A 153 2.43 20.78 -2.42
C GLY A 153 3.50 21.87 -2.32
N ARG A 154 4.43 21.85 -3.28
CA ARG A 154 5.53 22.81 -3.37
C ARG A 154 5.06 24.15 -3.95
N HIS A 155 5.80 25.21 -3.64
CA HIS A 155 5.64 26.53 -4.26
C HIS A 155 6.58 26.75 -5.45
N THR A 156 7.71 26.06 -5.46
CA THR A 156 8.78 26.21 -6.45
C THR A 156 9.03 24.90 -7.17
N PRO A 157 9.50 24.95 -8.42
CA PRO A 157 9.87 23.75 -9.16
C PRO A 157 11.01 22.97 -8.50
N PHE A 158 11.26 21.77 -8.99
CA PHE A 158 12.50 21.03 -8.73
C PHE A 158 13.16 20.62 -10.04
N PHE A 159 14.45 20.29 -9.93
CA PHE A 159 15.32 19.93 -11.05
C PHE A 159 15.81 18.49 -10.87
N THR A 160 16.55 17.96 -11.85
CA THR A 160 17.26 16.68 -11.70
C THR A 160 18.18 16.70 -10.47
N ASN A 161 18.45 15.54 -9.88
CA ASN A 161 19.11 15.37 -8.57
C ASN A 161 18.29 15.87 -7.36
N TYR A 162 16.98 16.08 -7.52
CA TYR A 162 16.08 16.30 -6.39
C TYR A 162 16.09 15.08 -5.45
N ARG A 163 16.18 15.32 -4.13
CA ARG A 163 16.36 14.27 -3.11
C ARG A 163 15.26 14.25 -2.04
N PRO A 164 14.00 13.92 -2.40
CA PRO A 164 12.92 13.79 -1.44
C PRO A 164 12.97 12.48 -0.67
N GLN A 165 12.03 12.34 0.26
CA GLN A 165 11.67 11.05 0.87
C GLN A 165 10.53 10.42 0.06
N PHE A 166 10.66 9.13 -0.24
CA PHE A 166 9.62 8.31 -0.86
C PHE A 166 8.97 7.46 0.22
N TYR A 167 7.69 7.69 0.47
CA TYR A 167 6.92 6.94 1.45
C TYR A 167 6.36 5.67 0.82
N PHE A 168 6.96 4.53 1.16
CA PHE A 168 6.52 3.21 0.75
C PHE A 168 5.85 2.51 1.92
N ARG A 169 4.55 2.27 1.80
CA ARG A 169 3.68 1.59 2.77
C ARG A 169 3.74 2.22 4.17
N THR A 170 4.78 1.90 4.94
CA THR A 170 4.94 2.28 6.33
C THR A 170 6.15 3.17 6.60
N THR A 171 7.08 3.36 5.65
CA THR A 171 8.35 4.09 5.92
C THR A 171 8.72 5.09 4.83
N ASP A 172 9.48 6.11 5.24
CA ASP A 172 10.11 7.10 4.36
C ASP A 172 11.52 6.64 3.96
N VAL A 173 11.82 6.60 2.67
CA VAL A 173 13.15 6.27 2.14
C VAL A 173 13.64 7.40 1.24
N THR A 174 14.80 7.96 1.55
CA THR A 174 15.41 8.97 0.69
C THR A 174 15.77 8.37 -0.67
N GLY A 175 15.47 9.09 -1.74
CA GLY A 175 15.88 8.71 -3.09
C GLY A 175 16.35 9.91 -3.88
N ILE A 176 16.98 9.64 -5.01
CA ILE A 176 17.41 10.65 -5.98
C ILE A 176 16.52 10.52 -7.21
N VAL A 177 15.96 11.64 -7.66
CA VAL A 177 15.16 11.75 -8.88
C VAL A 177 16.07 12.16 -10.03
N THR A 178 16.00 11.41 -11.13
CA THR A 178 16.58 11.75 -12.42
C THR A 178 15.44 12.04 -13.41
N LEU A 179 15.45 13.24 -13.97
CA LEU A 179 14.49 13.66 -14.99
C LEU A 179 14.87 13.08 -16.35
N PRO A 180 13.89 12.83 -17.25
CA PRO A 180 14.15 12.36 -18.60
C PRO A 180 14.90 13.42 -19.41
N GLU A 181 15.62 12.98 -20.44
CA GLU A 181 16.38 13.86 -21.32
C GLU A 181 15.47 14.93 -21.94
N GLY A 182 15.95 16.18 -21.96
CA GLY A 182 15.16 17.33 -22.42
C GLY A 182 14.20 17.93 -21.39
N THR A 183 14.03 17.31 -20.20
CA THR A 183 13.24 17.89 -19.10
C THR A 183 14.16 18.56 -18.07
N GLU A 184 14.20 19.89 -18.09
CA GLU A 184 15.07 20.66 -17.19
C GLU A 184 14.49 20.82 -15.78
N MET A 185 13.18 21.03 -15.67
CA MET A 185 12.49 21.28 -14.41
C MET A 185 11.06 20.70 -14.42
N VAL A 186 10.52 20.45 -13.22
CA VAL A 186 9.14 20.00 -13.01
C VAL A 186 8.42 21.00 -12.14
N MET A 187 7.25 21.46 -12.58
CA MET A 187 6.43 22.44 -11.87
C MET A 187 5.42 21.74 -10.94
N PRO A 188 5.00 22.40 -9.85
CA PRO A 188 3.84 21.95 -9.07
C PRO A 188 2.59 21.86 -9.95
N GLY A 189 1.91 20.71 -9.94
CA GLY A 189 0.77 20.39 -10.80
C GLY A 189 1.08 19.50 -12.01
N ASP A 190 2.36 19.24 -12.30
CA ASP A 190 2.75 18.42 -13.45
C ASP A 190 2.62 16.92 -13.17
N ASN A 191 2.39 16.17 -14.25
CA ASN A 191 2.63 14.74 -14.31
C ASN A 191 3.96 14.49 -15.02
N VAL A 192 4.84 13.70 -14.43
CA VAL A 192 6.18 13.44 -14.94
C VAL A 192 6.58 11.98 -14.76
N THR A 193 7.19 11.41 -15.80
CA THR A 193 7.91 10.14 -15.71
C THR A 193 9.31 10.40 -15.16
N VAL A 194 9.69 9.74 -14.07
CA VAL A 194 11.01 9.91 -13.43
C VAL A 194 11.71 8.58 -13.18
N ASP A 195 13.03 8.59 -13.27
CA ASP A 195 13.85 7.49 -12.78
C ASP A 195 14.26 7.77 -11.32
N VAL A 196 14.06 6.80 -10.44
CA VAL A 196 14.31 6.94 -9.00
C VAL A 196 15.36 5.94 -8.56
N SER A 197 16.33 6.42 -7.77
CA SER A 197 17.33 5.59 -7.07
C SER A 197 17.22 5.79 -5.56
N LEU A 198 16.81 4.76 -4.82
CA LEU A 198 16.68 4.77 -3.36
C LEU A 198 18.02 4.51 -2.67
N ILE A 199 18.22 5.08 -1.47
CA ILE A 199 19.45 4.85 -0.68
C ILE A 199 19.51 3.48 -0.01
N VAL A 200 18.35 2.83 0.17
CA VAL A 200 18.20 1.48 0.71
C VAL A 200 17.15 0.73 -0.11
N PRO A 201 17.26 -0.61 -0.23
CA PRO A 201 16.34 -1.37 -1.05
C PRO A 201 14.96 -1.50 -0.38
N ILE A 202 13.89 -1.51 -1.17
CA ILE A 202 12.52 -1.67 -0.68
C ILE A 202 11.82 -2.81 -1.42
N ALA A 203 11.02 -3.59 -0.69
CA ALA A 203 10.17 -4.60 -1.28
C ALA A 203 9.12 -3.91 -2.18
N MET A 204 9.28 -4.01 -3.50
CA MET A 204 8.41 -3.35 -4.46
C MET A 204 8.07 -4.25 -5.64
N GLU A 205 6.94 -3.94 -6.25
CA GLU A 205 6.44 -4.54 -7.48
C GLU A 205 5.96 -3.41 -8.38
N GLU A 206 5.81 -3.70 -9.67
CA GLU A 206 5.14 -2.77 -10.57
C GLU A 206 3.73 -2.44 -10.05
N LYS A 207 3.29 -1.21 -10.33
CA LYS A 207 2.02 -0.62 -9.86
C LYS A 207 1.95 -0.33 -8.37
N LEU A 208 3.03 -0.56 -7.59
CA LEU A 208 3.10 -0.10 -6.21
C LEU A 208 3.00 1.43 -6.16
N ARG A 209 2.06 1.94 -5.37
CA ARG A 209 1.88 3.38 -5.14
C ARG A 209 2.78 3.85 -4.00
N PHE A 210 3.25 5.07 -4.10
CA PHE A 210 4.05 5.74 -3.08
C PHE A 210 3.71 7.22 -3.02
N ALA A 211 4.06 7.87 -1.90
CA ALA A 211 4.00 9.32 -1.79
C ALA A 211 5.41 9.91 -1.84
N ILE A 212 5.55 11.13 -2.37
CA ILE A 212 6.79 11.91 -2.34
C ILE A 212 6.62 12.95 -1.23
N ARG A 213 7.58 13.01 -0.31
CA ARG A 213 7.49 13.82 0.91
C ARG A 213 8.76 14.64 1.15
N GLU A 214 8.56 15.80 1.76
CA GLU A 214 9.62 16.68 2.25
C GLU A 214 9.34 17.03 3.72
N GLY A 215 10.21 16.60 4.64
CA GLY A 215 10.03 16.86 6.07
C GLY A 215 8.69 16.37 6.62
N GLY A 216 8.18 15.24 6.10
CA GLY A 216 6.89 14.67 6.48
C GLY A 216 5.67 15.24 5.75
N ARG A 217 5.81 16.32 4.96
CA ARG A 217 4.72 16.87 4.13
C ARG A 217 4.68 16.18 2.78
N THR A 218 3.51 15.70 2.36
CA THR A 218 3.31 15.14 1.02
C THR A 218 3.34 16.25 -0.02
N VAL A 219 4.19 16.09 -1.03
CA VAL A 219 4.38 17.03 -2.14
C VAL A 219 4.13 16.39 -3.51
N GLY A 220 3.91 15.09 -3.55
CA GLY A 220 3.58 14.36 -4.78
C GLY A 220 3.10 12.95 -4.46
N ALA A 221 2.55 12.29 -5.48
CA ALA A 221 2.15 10.89 -5.45
C ALA A 221 2.66 10.20 -6.71
N GLY A 222 3.06 8.95 -6.60
CA GLY A 222 3.57 8.21 -7.74
C GLY A 222 3.18 6.75 -7.73
N ILE A 223 3.41 6.12 -8.88
CA ILE A 223 3.23 4.70 -9.09
C ILE A 223 4.49 4.14 -9.77
N VAL A 224 4.98 3.01 -9.27
CA VAL A 224 6.10 2.28 -9.90
C VAL A 224 5.63 1.78 -11.26
N ALA A 225 6.22 2.29 -12.34
CA ALA A 225 5.89 1.91 -13.71
C ALA A 225 6.65 0.65 -14.14
N SER A 226 7.96 0.61 -13.87
CA SER A 226 8.80 -0.56 -14.12
C SER A 226 10.01 -0.58 -13.19
N ILE A 227 10.56 -1.78 -12.96
CA ILE A 227 11.77 -1.99 -12.16
C ILE A 227 12.97 -2.09 -13.13
N ILE A 228 14.09 -1.43 -12.82
CA ILE A 228 15.19 -1.20 -13.78
C ILE A 228 16.38 -2.17 -13.55
N GLU A 229 16.30 -3.07 -12.58
CA GLU A 229 17.41 -3.97 -12.17
C GLU A 229 17.07 -5.47 -12.22
#